data_AF-A0A7W1KC85-F1
#
_entry.id   AF-A0A7W1KC85-F1
#
_cell.length_a   1.000
_cell.length_b   1.000
_cell.length_c   1.000
_cell.angle_alpha   90.00
_cell.angle_beta   90.00
_cell.angle_gamma   90.00
#
_symmetry.space_group_name_H-M   'P 1'
#
loop_
_entity.id
_entity.type
_entity.pdbx_description
1 polymer ?
#
loop_
_entity_poly.entity_id
_entity_poly.type
_entity_poly.pdbx_seq_one_letter_code
_entity_poly.pdbx_strand_id
1 'polypeptide(L)'
;MPARDGKVHVATTRRHYKGKVYESHLLRRSYREDGKVKNETVGNLSHLPIEIIDAIRAMLAGRRLVDLDTDLRIERSLPHGHVAAVLGVLRDLDLERLLGRERCRERDLVVAMIVQRVIAPGSKLSATRRFGQSTLGEELGLGEVKEAELLGAMDWLLERQDRIEKTLAKRHLTPDSDGGGEAFVLYDLSSSYLEGRKCPLGKLGYSRDGVKGKLQVNYGLICNPEGRPVSVSVFAGSAQDQTTVPDAISSVRERFGIDHVVFVGDRGMITHAHATSMAEQGIEFISALKAPQIKALVAAGDLQLSLFD
;
A
#
# COMPACT_ATOMS: atom_id res chain seq x y z
N MET A 1 13.65 -48.93 53.64
CA MET A 1 13.75 -48.07 52.44
C MET A 1 13.70 -46.62 52.91
N PRO A 2 14.59 -45.71 52.46
CA PRO A 2 14.53 -44.32 52.87
C PRO A 2 13.17 -43.71 52.45
N ALA A 3 12.56 -42.93 53.34
CA ALA A 3 11.27 -42.30 53.11
C ALA A 3 11.33 -41.45 51.82
N ARG A 4 10.35 -41.65 50.92
CA ARG A 4 10.25 -40.91 49.65
C ARG A 4 9.64 -39.51 49.84
N ASP A 5 9.93 -38.86 50.95
CA ASP A 5 9.27 -37.62 51.34
C ASP A 5 10.21 -36.43 51.14
N GLY A 6 9.79 -35.44 50.34
CA GLY A 6 10.56 -34.23 50.03
C GLY A 6 10.53 -33.80 48.56
N LYS A 7 10.36 -32.50 48.32
CA LYS A 7 10.34 -31.89 46.97
C LYS A 7 11.71 -32.04 46.29
N VAL A 8 11.68 -32.43 45.02
CA VAL A 8 12.88 -32.54 44.17
C VAL A 8 12.89 -31.44 43.12
N HIS A 9 14.09 -31.05 42.68
CA HIS A 9 14.30 -30.06 41.63
C HIS A 9 15.47 -30.49 40.73
N VAL A 10 15.54 -29.95 39.51
CA VAL A 10 16.69 -30.15 38.62
C VAL A 10 17.74 -29.07 38.90
N ALA A 11 18.96 -29.48 39.23
CA ALA A 11 20.11 -28.61 39.41
C ALA A 11 21.12 -28.82 38.27
N THR A 12 21.54 -27.74 37.63
CA THR A 12 22.66 -27.75 36.69
C THR A 12 23.95 -27.47 37.43
N THR A 13 24.95 -28.34 37.29
CA THR A 13 26.32 -28.10 37.79
C THR A 13 27.28 -28.04 36.61
N ARG A 14 28.19 -27.07 36.62
CA ARG A 14 29.23 -26.90 35.61
C ARG A 14 30.60 -27.13 36.23
N ARG A 15 31.44 -27.93 35.59
CA ARG A 15 32.82 -28.19 36.00
C ARG A 15 33.77 -27.88 34.85
N HIS A 16 34.75 -27.02 35.11
CA HIS A 16 35.82 -26.73 34.17
C HIS A 16 36.96 -27.73 34.39
N TYR A 17 37.35 -28.46 33.35
CA TYR A 17 38.47 -29.39 33.42
C TYR A 17 39.22 -29.44 32.08
N LYS A 18 40.55 -29.23 32.11
CA LYS A 18 41.44 -29.23 30.94
C LYS A 18 40.89 -28.41 29.74
N GLY A 19 40.40 -27.20 30.01
CA GLY A 19 39.87 -26.28 28.99
C GLY A 19 38.48 -26.62 28.45
N LYS A 20 37.82 -27.68 28.96
CA LYS A 20 36.45 -28.05 28.60
C LYS A 20 35.49 -27.79 29.77
N VAL A 21 34.27 -27.35 29.46
CA VAL A 21 33.18 -27.21 30.43
C VAL A 21 32.30 -28.44 30.36
N TYR A 22 32.21 -29.16 31.47
CA TYR A 22 31.31 -30.29 31.64
C TYR A 22 30.07 -29.82 32.36
N GLU A 23 28.92 -29.92 31.70
CA GLU A 23 27.62 -29.64 32.31
C GLU A 23 26.97 -30.95 32.75
N SER A 24 26.38 -30.95 33.93
CA SER A 24 25.62 -32.09 34.44
C SER A 24 24.30 -31.60 35.04
N HIS A 25 23.22 -32.27 34.66
CA HIS A 25 21.87 -32.00 35.15
C HIS A 25 21.48 -33.10 36.13
N LEU A 26 21.26 -32.73 37.38
CA LEU A 26 21.03 -33.65 38.48
C LEU A 26 19.65 -33.41 39.10
N LEU A 27 18.92 -34.49 39.34
CA LEU A 27 17.71 -34.45 40.16
C LEU A 27 18.13 -34.43 41.63
N ARG A 28 17.80 -33.37 42.35
CA ARG A 28 18.22 -33.14 43.74
C ARG A 28 17.05 -32.94 44.68
N ARG A 29 17.17 -33.47 45.89
CA ARG A 29 16.26 -33.24 47.02
C ARG A 29 16.96 -32.34 48.03
N SER A 30 16.27 -31.30 48.49
CA SER A 30 16.79 -30.45 49.57
C SER A 30 16.27 -30.95 50.91
N TYR A 31 17.15 -31.06 51.90
CA TYR A 31 16.82 -31.45 53.28
C TYR A 31 17.58 -30.57 54.28
N ARG A 32 17.13 -30.54 55.54
CA ARG A 32 17.82 -29.80 56.62
C ARG A 32 18.51 -30.78 57.57
N GLU A 33 19.75 -30.49 57.88
CA GLU A 33 20.57 -31.22 58.85
C GLU A 33 21.36 -30.17 59.64
N ASP A 34 21.27 -30.21 60.98
CA ASP A 34 21.93 -29.25 61.88
C ASP A 34 21.68 -27.77 61.53
N GLY A 35 20.44 -27.44 61.16
CA GLY A 35 20.05 -26.07 60.77
C GLY A 35 20.55 -25.61 59.40
N LYS A 36 21.33 -26.43 58.67
CA LYS A 36 21.84 -26.13 57.33
C LYS A 36 21.03 -26.87 56.27
N VAL A 37 20.76 -26.21 55.15
CA VAL A 37 20.16 -26.84 53.96
C VAL A 37 21.24 -27.61 53.22
N LYS A 38 21.04 -28.91 53.05
CA LYS A 38 21.88 -29.79 52.23
C LYS A 38 21.06 -30.33 51.06
N ASN A 39 21.76 -30.78 50.02
CA ASN A 39 21.14 -31.36 48.83
C ASN A 39 21.61 -32.80 48.62
N GLU A 40 20.67 -33.72 48.55
CA GLU A 40 20.88 -35.12 48.17
C GLU A 40 20.69 -35.26 46.65
N THR A 41 21.61 -35.96 45.97
CA THR A 41 21.43 -36.27 44.55
C THR A 41 20.62 -37.56 44.42
N VAL A 42 19.42 -37.44 43.85
CA VAL A 42 18.46 -38.53 43.68
C VAL A 42 18.64 -39.23 42.33
N GLY A 43 19.16 -38.52 41.32
CA GLY A 43 19.44 -39.10 40.01
C GLY A 43 20.22 -38.18 39.08
N ASN A 44 20.81 -38.75 38.04
CA ASN A 44 21.52 -38.00 37.00
C ASN A 44 20.69 -37.98 35.71
N LEU A 45 20.26 -36.79 35.29
CA LEU A 45 19.44 -36.57 34.09
C LEU A 45 20.29 -36.19 32.86
N SER A 46 21.60 -36.05 32.99
CA SER A 46 22.50 -35.54 31.92
C SER A 46 22.55 -36.41 30.66
N HIS A 47 22.00 -37.62 30.70
CA HIS A 47 21.90 -38.52 29.55
C HIS A 47 20.64 -38.24 28.70
N LEU A 48 19.71 -37.42 29.19
CA LEU A 48 18.49 -37.06 28.48
C LEU A 48 18.74 -35.84 27.56
N PRO A 49 17.98 -35.70 26.46
CA PRO A 49 17.91 -34.47 25.69
C PRO A 49 17.52 -33.26 26.56
N ILE A 50 18.05 -32.08 26.21
CA ILE A 50 17.81 -30.85 26.98
C ILE A 50 16.33 -30.48 27.08
N GLU A 51 15.56 -30.69 26.02
CA GLU A 51 14.09 -30.48 25.97
C GLU A 51 13.37 -31.25 27.08
N ILE A 52 13.77 -32.50 27.33
CA ILE A 52 13.19 -33.35 28.37
C ILE A 52 13.61 -32.86 29.76
N ILE A 53 14.87 -32.43 29.91
CA ILE A 53 15.40 -31.88 31.16
C ILE A 53 14.65 -30.59 31.53
N ASP A 54 14.40 -29.73 30.54
CA ASP A 54 13.66 -28.48 30.73
C ASP A 54 12.19 -28.73 31.02
N ALA A 55 11.56 -29.72 30.39
CA ALA A 55 10.23 -30.21 30.72
C ALA A 55 10.13 -30.69 32.18
N ILE A 56 11.05 -31.56 32.63
CA ILE A 56 11.11 -32.03 34.03
C ILE A 56 11.32 -30.86 34.98
N ARG A 57 12.24 -29.94 34.65
CA ARG A 57 12.52 -28.74 35.46
C ARG A 57 11.27 -27.87 35.60
N ALA A 58 10.56 -27.62 34.51
CA ALA A 58 9.33 -26.83 34.50
C ALA A 58 8.24 -27.50 35.34
N MET A 59 8.03 -28.80 35.19
CA MET A 59 7.03 -29.56 35.96
C MET A 59 7.34 -29.60 37.45
N LEU A 60 8.60 -29.81 37.84
CA LEU A 60 9.02 -29.79 39.25
C LEU A 60 8.93 -28.38 39.88
N ALA A 61 9.03 -27.33 39.06
CA ALA A 61 8.76 -25.95 39.48
C ALA A 61 7.25 -25.61 39.55
N GLY A 62 6.37 -26.59 39.30
CA GLY A 62 4.91 -26.42 39.36
C GLY A 62 4.27 -25.88 38.08
N ARG A 63 5.01 -25.83 36.96
CA ARG A 63 4.41 -25.52 35.66
C ARG A 63 3.73 -26.75 35.08
N ARG A 64 2.62 -26.54 34.37
CA ARG A 64 1.95 -27.60 33.63
C ARG A 64 2.48 -27.64 32.21
N LEU A 65 2.86 -28.82 31.73
CA LEU A 65 3.05 -29.04 30.30
C LEU A 65 1.67 -29.24 29.67
N VAL A 66 1.48 -28.58 28.53
CA VAL A 66 0.28 -28.70 27.73
C VAL A 66 0.68 -29.32 26.40
N ASP A 67 -0.18 -30.16 25.88
CA ASP A 67 -0.04 -30.73 24.55
C ASP A 67 -0.70 -29.77 23.56
N LEU A 68 0.08 -29.21 22.64
CA LEU A 68 -0.42 -28.21 21.71
C LEU A 68 -1.52 -28.76 20.78
N ASP A 69 -1.55 -30.08 20.56
CA ASP A 69 -2.56 -30.70 19.69
C ASP A 69 -3.92 -30.90 20.40
N THR A 70 -3.94 -30.93 21.73
CA THR A 70 -5.15 -31.18 22.53
C THR A 70 -5.56 -30.00 23.40
N ASP A 71 -4.61 -29.21 23.88
CA ASP A 71 -4.84 -28.06 24.77
C ASP A 71 -4.92 -26.73 24.01
N LEU A 72 -4.51 -26.66 22.73
CA LEU A 72 -4.71 -25.49 21.87
C LEU A 72 -5.64 -25.82 20.71
N ARG A 73 -6.52 -24.86 20.40
CA ARG A 73 -7.39 -24.92 19.24
C ARG A 73 -7.23 -23.66 18.43
N ILE A 74 -7.08 -23.81 17.12
CA ILE A 74 -7.17 -22.70 16.18
C ILE A 74 -8.63 -22.23 16.15
N GLU A 75 -8.91 -21.07 16.76
CA GLU A 75 -10.25 -20.47 16.73
C GLU A 75 -10.58 -19.88 15.35
N ARG A 76 -9.56 -19.35 14.67
CA ARG A 76 -9.66 -18.82 13.31
C ARG A 76 -8.29 -18.75 12.63
N SER A 77 -8.30 -18.72 11.31
CA SER A 77 -7.13 -18.40 10.49
C SER A 77 -7.53 -17.37 9.45
N LEU A 78 -6.83 -16.23 9.41
CA LEU A 78 -7.09 -15.16 8.47
C LEU A 78 -5.91 -14.98 7.51
N PRO A 79 -6.18 -14.76 6.22
CA PRO A 79 -5.18 -14.35 5.25
C PRO A 79 -4.46 -13.06 5.71
N HIS A 80 -3.11 -13.09 5.74
CA HIS A 80 -2.28 -11.96 6.20
C HIS A 80 -1.20 -11.51 5.20
N GLY A 81 -0.51 -12.43 4.52
CA GLY A 81 0.69 -12.07 3.74
C GLY A 81 0.50 -10.97 2.68
N HIS A 82 -0.62 -10.97 1.96
CA HIS A 82 -0.98 -9.96 0.97
C HIS A 82 -1.40 -8.62 1.62
N VAL A 83 -2.00 -8.65 2.82
CA VAL A 83 -2.26 -7.44 3.62
C VAL A 83 -0.94 -6.82 4.05
N ALA A 84 -0.04 -7.61 4.65
CA ALA A 84 1.27 -7.14 5.10
C ALA A 84 2.09 -6.54 3.95
N ALA A 85 2.09 -7.19 2.78
CA ALA A 85 2.80 -6.70 1.60
C ALA A 85 2.26 -5.33 1.12
N VAL A 86 0.94 -5.22 0.91
CA VAL A 86 0.34 -3.99 0.36
C VAL A 86 0.36 -2.85 1.38
N LEU A 87 0.02 -3.13 2.64
CA LEU A 87 0.03 -2.13 3.71
C LEU A 87 1.46 -1.70 4.05
N GLY A 88 2.43 -2.61 3.98
CA GLY A 88 3.86 -2.30 4.11
C GLY A 88 4.33 -1.30 3.05
N VAL A 89 4.09 -1.60 1.77
CA VAL A 89 4.42 -0.70 0.65
C VAL A 89 3.72 0.66 0.79
N LEU A 90 2.44 0.67 1.21
CA LEU A 90 1.69 1.90 1.45
C LEU A 90 2.37 2.78 2.52
N ARG A 91 2.87 2.17 3.59
CA ARG A 91 3.59 2.86 4.67
C ARG A 91 4.98 3.31 4.23
N ASP A 92 5.69 2.51 3.44
CA ASP A 92 6.99 2.89 2.87
C ASP A 92 6.87 4.10 1.92
N LEU A 93 5.76 4.21 1.20
CA LEU A 93 5.40 5.37 0.38
C LEU A 93 4.90 6.58 1.21
N ASP A 94 4.83 6.44 2.53
CA ASP A 94 4.35 7.47 3.46
C ASP A 94 2.93 7.97 3.11
N LEU A 95 2.08 7.07 2.57
CA LEU A 95 0.74 7.42 2.10
C LEU A 95 -0.20 7.75 3.27
N GLU A 96 -0.04 7.13 4.44
CA GLU A 96 -0.86 7.47 5.61
C GLU A 96 -0.72 8.96 5.97
N ARG A 97 0.53 9.47 6.05
CA ARG A 97 0.82 10.87 6.35
C ARG A 97 0.45 11.80 5.20
N LEU A 98 0.58 11.33 3.96
CA LEU A 98 0.10 12.04 2.76
C LEU A 98 -1.41 12.29 2.88
N LEU A 99 -2.20 11.27 3.23
CA LEU A 99 -3.65 11.38 3.40
C LEU A 99 -4.04 12.25 4.60
N GLY A 100 -3.37 12.07 5.75
CA GLY A 100 -3.59 12.85 6.96
C GLY A 100 -2.44 12.69 7.96
N ARG A 101 -1.90 13.81 8.46
CA ARG A 101 -0.76 13.79 9.41
C ARG A 101 -1.08 13.02 10.68
N GLU A 102 -2.25 13.29 11.26
CA GLU A 102 -2.73 12.60 12.45
C GLU A 102 -3.59 11.41 12.07
N ARG A 103 -3.55 10.38 12.90
CA ARG A 103 -4.41 9.21 12.76
C ARG A 103 -5.84 9.60 13.11
N CYS A 104 -6.76 9.36 12.18
CA CYS A 104 -8.20 9.51 12.39
C CYS A 104 -8.94 8.39 11.67
N ARG A 105 -10.23 8.25 12.00
CA ARG A 105 -11.10 7.18 11.48
C ARG A 105 -11.17 7.20 9.96
N GLU A 106 -11.39 8.36 9.36
CA GLU A 106 -11.54 8.55 7.92
C GLU A 106 -10.25 8.18 7.18
N ARG A 107 -9.10 8.58 7.72
CA ARG A 107 -7.79 8.22 7.16
C ARG A 107 -7.62 6.70 7.12
N ASP A 108 -7.90 6.01 8.22
CA ASP A 108 -7.73 4.56 8.31
C ASP A 108 -8.74 3.84 7.39
N LEU A 109 -9.96 4.35 7.23
CA LEU A 109 -10.94 3.85 6.25
C LEU A 109 -10.47 4.05 4.79
N VAL A 110 -9.86 5.20 4.47
CA VAL A 110 -9.28 5.44 3.14
C VAL A 110 -8.11 4.50 2.87
N VAL A 111 -7.21 4.31 3.83
CA VAL A 111 -6.11 3.33 3.74
C VAL A 111 -6.67 1.93 3.48
N ALA A 112 -7.67 1.51 4.25
CA ALA A 112 -8.33 0.23 4.06
C ALA A 112 -8.93 0.07 2.65
N MET A 113 -9.57 1.12 2.12
CA MET A 113 -10.12 1.11 0.77
C MET A 113 -9.05 1.02 -0.33
N ILE A 114 -7.90 1.68 -0.15
CA ILE A 114 -6.76 1.60 -1.08
C ILE A 114 -6.20 0.18 -1.07
N VAL A 115 -5.88 -0.35 0.12
CA VAL A 115 -5.32 -1.69 0.28
C VAL A 115 -6.27 -2.75 -0.27
N GLN A 116 -7.56 -2.66 0.04
CA GLN A 116 -8.59 -3.55 -0.50
C GLN A 116 -8.67 -3.48 -2.03
N ARG A 117 -8.56 -2.28 -2.63
CA ARG A 117 -8.65 -2.11 -4.08
C ARG A 117 -7.50 -2.81 -4.81
N VAL A 118 -6.30 -2.80 -4.22
CA VAL A 118 -5.11 -3.49 -4.75
C VAL A 118 -5.24 -5.01 -4.57
N ILE A 119 -5.68 -5.48 -3.41
CA ILE A 119 -5.81 -6.91 -3.10
C ILE A 119 -6.93 -7.57 -3.90
N ALA A 120 -8.13 -6.99 -3.85
CA ALA A 120 -9.32 -7.52 -4.51
C ALA A 120 -10.34 -6.38 -4.76
N PRO A 121 -10.41 -5.83 -5.97
CA PRO A 121 -11.28 -4.70 -6.29
C PRO A 121 -12.76 -5.04 -6.06
N GLY A 122 -13.53 -4.04 -5.63
CA GLY A 122 -14.96 -4.18 -5.36
C GLY A 122 -15.63 -2.86 -4.99
N SER A 123 -16.95 -2.92 -4.78
CA SER A 123 -17.76 -1.80 -4.28
C SER A 123 -17.45 -1.48 -2.81
N LYS A 124 -17.87 -0.30 -2.34
CA LYS A 124 -17.71 0.07 -0.91
C LYS A 124 -18.51 -0.86 0.00
N LEU A 125 -19.73 -1.22 -0.39
CA LEU A 125 -20.51 -2.27 0.29
C LEU A 125 -19.80 -3.62 0.33
N SER A 126 -19.04 -3.99 -0.72
CA SER A 126 -18.26 -5.23 -0.69
C SER A 126 -17.07 -5.11 0.28
N ALA A 127 -16.44 -3.94 0.35
CA ALA A 127 -15.30 -3.70 1.23
C ALA A 127 -15.63 -3.90 2.72
N THR A 128 -16.82 -3.46 3.17
CA THR A 128 -17.25 -3.62 4.57
C THR A 128 -17.21 -5.08 5.04
N ARG A 129 -17.55 -6.02 4.15
CA ARG A 129 -17.51 -7.47 4.44
C ARG A 129 -16.09 -8.03 4.33
N ARG A 130 -15.31 -7.55 3.35
CA ARG A 130 -13.97 -8.08 3.05
C ARG A 130 -12.91 -7.69 4.08
N PHE A 131 -13.08 -6.57 4.78
CA PHE A 131 -12.15 -6.18 5.85
C PHE A 131 -12.02 -7.23 6.95
N GLY A 132 -13.10 -7.97 7.25
CA GLY A 132 -13.09 -9.09 8.20
C GLY A 132 -12.69 -10.44 7.62
N GLN A 133 -12.45 -10.54 6.31
CA GLN A 133 -12.01 -11.78 5.64
C GLN A 133 -10.48 -11.90 5.56
N SER A 134 -9.77 -10.90 6.07
CA SER A 134 -8.32 -10.86 6.18
C SER A 134 -7.94 -10.12 7.46
N THR A 135 -6.65 -10.04 7.76
CA THR A 135 -6.16 -9.25 8.90
C THR A 135 -6.29 -7.72 8.72
N LEU A 136 -6.68 -7.22 7.53
CA LEU A 136 -6.71 -5.79 7.21
C LEU A 136 -7.54 -4.96 8.20
N GLY A 137 -8.73 -5.43 8.57
CA GLY A 137 -9.60 -4.72 9.52
C GLY A 137 -8.97 -4.58 10.90
N GLU A 138 -8.17 -5.56 11.33
CA GLU A 138 -7.54 -5.57 12.65
C GLU A 138 -6.23 -4.78 12.68
N GLU A 139 -5.41 -4.92 11.64
CA GLU A 139 -4.17 -4.15 11.46
C GLU A 139 -4.42 -2.63 11.51
N LEU A 140 -5.59 -2.20 11.04
CA LEU A 140 -6.02 -0.80 11.06
C LEU A 140 -6.95 -0.46 12.23
N GLY A 141 -7.32 -1.43 13.07
CA GLY A 141 -8.20 -1.23 14.23
C GLY A 141 -9.59 -0.71 13.84
N LEU A 142 -10.17 -1.23 12.76
CA LEU A 142 -11.41 -0.70 12.18
C LEU A 142 -12.68 -1.11 12.95
N GLY A 143 -12.69 -2.26 13.64
CA GLY A 143 -13.93 -2.78 14.21
C GLY A 143 -15.03 -2.96 13.14
N GLU A 144 -16.29 -2.68 13.50
CA GLU A 144 -17.38 -2.67 12.53
C GLU A 144 -17.28 -1.45 11.60
N VAL A 145 -17.51 -1.66 10.31
CA VAL A 145 -17.50 -0.60 9.29
C VAL A 145 -18.76 -0.66 8.45
N LYS A 146 -19.46 0.47 8.33
CA LYS A 146 -20.65 0.62 7.49
C LYS A 146 -20.32 1.33 6.18
N GLU A 147 -21.11 1.07 5.14
CA GLU A 147 -20.90 1.68 3.82
C GLU A 147 -20.98 3.21 3.88
N ALA A 148 -21.88 3.76 4.70
CA ALA A 148 -22.00 5.20 4.90
C ALA A 148 -20.71 5.84 5.44
N GLU A 149 -19.96 5.14 6.31
CA GLU A 149 -18.66 5.63 6.80
C GLU A 149 -17.63 5.66 5.67
N LEU A 150 -17.65 4.67 4.77
CA LEU A 150 -16.74 4.63 3.63
C LEU A 150 -17.02 5.74 2.61
N LEU A 151 -18.30 6.06 2.38
CA LEU A 151 -18.69 7.18 1.53
C LEU A 151 -18.31 8.51 2.17
N GLY A 152 -18.57 8.69 3.47
CA GLY A 152 -18.13 9.89 4.20
C GLY A 152 -16.60 10.05 4.22
N ALA A 153 -15.85 8.94 4.31
CA ALA A 153 -14.40 8.97 4.21
C ALA A 153 -13.91 9.37 2.80
N MET A 154 -14.69 9.11 1.74
CA MET A 154 -14.39 9.63 0.40
C MET A 154 -14.60 11.14 0.31
N ASP A 155 -15.65 11.69 0.91
CA ASP A 155 -15.87 13.14 0.96
C ASP A 155 -14.74 13.82 1.73
N TRP A 156 -14.37 13.25 2.88
CA TRP A 156 -13.20 13.68 3.66
C TRP A 156 -11.90 13.66 2.86
N LEU A 157 -11.71 12.66 2.00
CA LEU A 157 -10.55 12.56 1.11
C LEU A 157 -10.57 13.65 0.04
N LEU A 158 -11.74 13.89 -0.56
CA LEU A 158 -11.94 14.89 -1.61
C LEU A 158 -11.57 16.30 -1.12
N GLU A 159 -11.97 16.68 0.10
CA GLU A 159 -11.59 17.94 0.73
C GLU A 159 -10.06 18.13 0.85
N ARG A 160 -9.30 17.04 0.85
CA ARG A 160 -7.84 17.03 1.01
C ARG A 160 -7.08 16.91 -0.31
N GLN A 161 -7.79 16.79 -1.43
CA GLN A 161 -7.18 16.56 -2.73
C GLN A 161 -6.10 17.60 -3.04
N ASP A 162 -6.38 18.90 -2.91
CA ASP A 162 -5.41 19.95 -3.24
C ASP A 162 -4.10 19.83 -2.42
N ARG A 163 -4.22 19.55 -1.12
CA ARG A 163 -3.05 19.35 -0.25
C ARG A 163 -2.24 18.11 -0.65
N ILE A 164 -2.93 17.02 -0.96
CA ILE A 164 -2.32 15.76 -1.37
C ILE A 164 -1.57 15.95 -2.69
N GLU A 165 -2.23 16.53 -3.69
CA GLU A 165 -1.65 16.78 -5.02
C GLU A 165 -0.45 17.72 -4.93
N LYS A 166 -0.52 18.82 -4.17
CA LYS A 166 0.64 19.70 -3.93
C LYS A 166 1.82 18.97 -3.28
N THR A 167 1.53 18.05 -2.36
CA THR A 167 2.57 17.25 -1.71
C THR A 167 3.19 16.26 -2.69
N LEU A 168 2.39 15.61 -3.54
CA LEU A 168 2.87 14.72 -4.60
C LEU A 168 3.67 15.47 -5.66
N ALA A 169 3.20 16.65 -6.09
CA ALA A 169 3.91 17.51 -7.02
C ALA A 169 5.28 17.89 -6.47
N LYS A 170 5.34 18.30 -5.19
CA LYS A 170 6.62 18.58 -4.53
C LYS A 170 7.55 17.35 -4.48
N ARG A 171 7.00 16.15 -4.28
CA ARG A 171 7.78 14.89 -4.21
C ARG A 171 8.26 14.38 -5.56
N HIS A 172 7.54 14.66 -6.64
CA HIS A 172 7.69 13.93 -7.90
C HIS A 172 7.88 14.81 -9.14
N LEU A 173 7.61 16.12 -9.04
CA LEU A 173 7.76 17.10 -10.12
C LEU A 173 8.82 18.16 -9.81
N THR A 174 9.50 18.10 -8.66
CA THR A 174 10.64 18.99 -8.41
C THR A 174 11.89 18.41 -9.06
N PRO A 175 12.69 19.24 -9.76
CA PRO A 175 13.98 18.80 -10.26
C PRO A 175 14.87 18.42 -9.08
N ASP A 176 15.63 17.33 -9.23
CA ASP A 176 16.62 16.92 -8.25
C ASP A 176 17.56 18.10 -7.94
N SER A 177 18.05 18.13 -6.70
CA SER A 177 18.81 19.24 -6.10
C SER A 177 20.18 19.49 -6.76
N ASP A 178 20.53 18.73 -7.80
CA ASP A 178 21.84 18.73 -8.47
C ASP A 178 21.84 19.45 -9.84
N GLY A 179 20.91 20.36 -10.06
CA GLY A 179 21.06 21.44 -11.05
C GLY A 179 20.29 21.24 -12.36
N GLY A 180 19.35 22.15 -12.60
CA GLY A 180 18.89 22.52 -13.95
C GLY A 180 17.73 21.74 -14.56
N GLY A 181 16.97 20.93 -13.81
CA GLY A 181 15.90 20.10 -14.40
C GLY A 181 14.62 20.88 -14.74
N GLU A 182 14.23 20.85 -16.01
CA GLU A 182 12.89 21.20 -16.47
C GLU A 182 11.88 20.18 -15.92
N ALA A 183 10.71 20.63 -15.43
CA ALA A 183 9.72 19.73 -14.83
C ALA A 183 8.70 19.25 -15.88
N PHE A 184 8.98 18.08 -16.44
CA PHE A 184 8.14 17.43 -17.44
C PHE A 184 6.92 16.72 -16.83
N VAL A 185 5.75 16.82 -17.47
CA VAL A 185 4.50 16.19 -17.02
C VAL A 185 3.83 15.41 -18.14
N LEU A 186 3.35 14.21 -17.82
CA LEU A 186 2.50 13.43 -18.70
C LEU A 186 1.04 13.71 -18.37
N TYR A 187 0.20 13.96 -19.38
CA TYR A 187 -1.23 14.11 -19.18
C TYR A 187 -1.98 13.16 -20.11
N ASP A 188 -2.84 12.33 -19.51
CA ASP A 188 -3.76 11.50 -20.26
C ASP A 188 -5.19 11.71 -19.78
N LEU A 189 -6.14 11.64 -20.72
CA LEU A 189 -7.56 11.74 -20.43
C LEU A 189 -8.22 10.40 -20.73
N SER A 190 -8.86 9.85 -19.71
CA SER A 190 -9.66 8.64 -19.83
C SER A 190 -11.14 8.91 -19.50
N SER A 191 -11.99 7.91 -19.66
CA SER A 191 -13.43 7.99 -19.41
C SER A 191 -13.95 6.67 -18.87
N SER A 192 -14.98 6.71 -18.05
CA SER A 192 -15.74 5.54 -17.63
C SER A 192 -17.21 5.77 -17.87
N TYR A 193 -17.90 4.75 -18.34
CA TYR A 193 -19.36 4.77 -18.32
C TYR A 193 -19.87 4.62 -16.89
N LEU A 194 -21.09 5.10 -16.65
CA LEU A 194 -21.80 4.88 -15.39
C LEU A 194 -23.25 4.45 -15.64
N GLU A 195 -23.77 3.71 -14.67
CA GLU A 195 -25.19 3.37 -14.57
C GLU A 195 -25.86 4.29 -13.54
N GLY A 196 -27.09 4.73 -13.83
CA GLY A 196 -27.85 5.64 -12.99
C GLY A 196 -28.12 6.99 -13.66
N ARG A 197 -28.77 7.90 -12.92
CA ARG A 197 -29.28 9.18 -13.46
C ARG A 197 -28.99 10.40 -12.58
N LYS A 198 -28.35 10.20 -11.42
CA LYS A 198 -28.16 11.23 -10.39
C LYS A 198 -26.74 11.82 -10.34
N CYS A 199 -25.81 11.32 -11.15
CA CYS A 199 -24.48 11.90 -11.23
C CYS A 199 -24.53 13.21 -12.02
N PRO A 200 -24.18 14.37 -11.45
CA PRO A 200 -24.23 15.65 -12.15
C PRO A 200 -23.26 15.74 -13.33
N LEU A 201 -22.15 15.00 -13.26
CA LEU A 201 -21.14 14.89 -14.32
C LEU A 201 -21.53 13.88 -15.41
N GLY A 202 -22.51 13.02 -15.15
CA GLY A 202 -22.94 11.98 -16.08
C GLY A 202 -23.64 12.59 -17.31
N LYS A 203 -22.94 12.60 -18.44
CA LYS A 203 -23.46 13.11 -19.72
C LYS A 203 -23.13 12.13 -20.85
N LEU A 204 -23.94 12.14 -21.90
CA LEU A 204 -23.61 11.38 -23.10
C LEU A 204 -22.34 11.97 -23.73
N GLY A 205 -21.43 11.09 -24.15
CA GLY A 205 -20.14 11.45 -24.71
C GLY A 205 -19.45 10.26 -25.34
N TYR A 206 -18.19 10.45 -25.73
CA TYR A 206 -17.38 9.38 -26.29
C TYR A 206 -17.01 8.37 -25.19
N SER A 207 -17.29 7.09 -25.43
CA SER A 207 -16.92 6.01 -24.52
C SER A 207 -15.63 5.37 -24.99
N ARG A 208 -14.55 5.55 -24.21
CA ARG A 208 -13.26 4.85 -24.44
C ARG A 208 -13.38 3.34 -24.22
N ASP A 209 -14.34 2.90 -23.42
CA ASP A 209 -14.68 1.48 -23.19
C ASP A 209 -15.53 0.86 -24.32
N GLY A 210 -15.92 1.66 -25.33
CA GLY A 210 -16.77 1.22 -26.45
C GLY A 210 -18.24 1.01 -26.10
N VAL A 211 -18.67 1.38 -24.89
CA VAL A 211 -20.04 1.17 -24.42
C VAL A 211 -20.97 2.28 -24.92
N LYS A 212 -21.83 1.93 -25.87
CA LYS A 212 -22.75 2.87 -26.52
C LYS A 212 -23.98 3.19 -25.65
N GLY A 213 -24.49 4.41 -25.77
CA GLY A 213 -25.76 4.83 -25.17
C GLY A 213 -25.75 4.98 -23.65
N LYS A 214 -24.59 4.97 -23.02
CA LYS A 214 -24.42 5.14 -21.56
C LYS A 214 -23.86 6.51 -21.23
N LEU A 215 -24.24 7.03 -20.06
CA LEU A 215 -23.66 8.24 -19.51
C LEU A 215 -22.18 8.00 -19.22
N GLN A 216 -21.34 8.98 -19.53
CA GLN A 216 -19.90 8.96 -19.32
C GLN A 216 -19.50 9.97 -18.24
N VAL A 217 -18.35 9.74 -17.64
CA VAL A 217 -17.56 10.72 -16.87
C VAL A 217 -16.13 10.62 -17.35
N ASN A 218 -15.49 11.76 -17.55
CA ASN A 218 -14.10 11.82 -18.01
C ASN A 218 -13.20 12.14 -16.83
N TYR A 219 -11.96 11.65 -16.84
CA TYR A 219 -10.99 11.95 -15.82
C TYR A 219 -9.59 12.10 -16.41
N GLY A 220 -8.94 13.21 -16.07
CA GLY A 220 -7.58 13.53 -16.47
C GLY A 220 -6.60 13.14 -15.39
N LEU A 221 -5.47 12.57 -15.77
CA LEU A 221 -4.41 12.17 -14.86
C LEU A 221 -3.12 12.89 -15.26
N ILE A 222 -2.53 13.60 -14.30
CA ILE A 222 -1.19 14.18 -14.43
C ILE A 222 -0.21 13.23 -13.76
N CYS A 223 0.82 12.84 -14.49
CA CYS A 223 1.92 12.03 -13.98
C CYS A 223 3.27 12.73 -14.18
N ASN A 224 4.27 12.30 -13.42
CA ASN A 224 5.67 12.63 -13.71
C ASN A 224 6.21 11.78 -14.89
N PRO A 225 7.45 12.00 -15.37
CA PRO A 225 8.01 11.26 -16.50
C PRO A 225 8.07 9.74 -16.29
N GLU A 226 8.26 9.28 -15.04
CA GLU A 226 8.27 7.85 -14.70
C GLU A 226 6.85 7.25 -14.58
N GLY A 227 5.80 8.02 -14.86
CA GLY A 227 4.41 7.58 -14.81
C GLY A 227 3.80 7.56 -13.40
N ARG A 228 4.42 8.22 -12.42
CA ARG A 228 3.87 8.35 -11.06
C ARG A 228 2.72 9.36 -11.05
N PRO A 229 1.52 9.00 -10.56
CA PRO A 229 0.38 9.89 -10.55
C PRO A 229 0.56 11.01 -9.53
N VAL A 230 0.27 12.24 -9.94
CA VAL A 230 0.40 13.47 -9.14
C VAL A 230 -0.94 14.11 -8.87
N SER A 231 -1.81 14.19 -9.89
CA SER A 231 -3.12 14.84 -9.77
C SER A 231 -4.17 14.15 -10.65
N VAL A 232 -5.41 14.18 -10.19
CA VAL A 232 -6.58 13.68 -10.93
C VAL A 232 -7.65 14.76 -11.03
N SER A 233 -8.22 14.95 -12.20
CA SER A 233 -9.35 15.87 -12.43
C SER A 233 -10.52 15.10 -13.01
N VAL A 234 -11.76 15.47 -12.65
CA VAL A 234 -12.97 14.78 -13.12
C VAL A 234 -13.85 15.77 -13.86
N PHE A 235 -14.29 15.40 -15.07
CA PHE A 235 -15.05 16.24 -15.98
C PHE A 235 -16.37 15.58 -16.38
N ALA A 236 -17.32 16.39 -16.85
CA ALA A 236 -18.57 15.88 -17.40
C ALA A 236 -18.29 14.97 -18.61
N GLY A 237 -19.09 13.91 -18.81
CA GLY A 237 -18.89 12.96 -19.91
C GLY A 237 -18.92 13.56 -21.31
N SER A 238 -19.59 14.71 -21.47
CA SER A 238 -19.66 15.47 -22.72
C SER A 238 -18.43 16.36 -22.96
N ALA A 239 -17.52 16.48 -22.00
CA ALA A 239 -16.30 17.25 -22.15
C ALA A 239 -15.45 16.64 -23.26
N GLN A 240 -15.00 17.47 -24.19
CA GLN A 240 -14.08 17.03 -25.23
C GLN A 240 -12.66 17.07 -24.68
N ASP A 241 -11.79 16.17 -25.14
CA ASP A 241 -10.40 16.08 -24.70
C ASP A 241 -9.71 17.45 -24.72
N GLN A 242 -9.97 18.15 -25.81
CA GLN A 242 -9.57 19.52 -26.07
C GLN A 242 -9.92 20.47 -24.89
N THR A 243 -11.15 20.48 -24.42
CA THR A 243 -11.61 21.43 -23.40
C THR A 243 -10.98 21.22 -22.01
N THR A 244 -10.30 20.08 -21.78
CA THR A 244 -9.68 19.76 -20.49
C THR A 244 -8.23 20.22 -20.38
N VAL A 245 -7.59 20.51 -21.51
CA VAL A 245 -6.16 20.87 -21.59
C VAL A 245 -5.85 22.18 -20.84
N PRO A 246 -6.65 23.26 -20.95
CA PRO A 246 -6.40 24.50 -20.20
C PRO A 246 -6.42 24.32 -18.68
N ASP A 247 -7.34 23.51 -18.15
CA ASP A 247 -7.46 23.25 -16.71
C ASP A 247 -6.25 22.44 -16.18
N ALA A 248 -5.77 21.49 -16.98
CA ALA A 248 -4.55 20.74 -16.68
C ALA A 248 -3.33 21.65 -16.66
N ILE A 249 -3.20 22.55 -17.66
CA ILE A 249 -2.14 23.55 -17.73
C ILE A 249 -2.16 24.48 -16.51
N SER A 250 -3.31 25.07 -16.18
CA SER A 250 -3.45 25.97 -15.02
C SER A 250 -3.06 25.24 -13.74
N SER A 251 -3.47 23.97 -13.57
CA SER A 251 -3.07 23.17 -12.40
C SER A 251 -1.55 23.00 -12.31
N VAL A 252 -0.87 22.71 -13.41
CA VAL A 252 0.59 22.51 -13.42
C VAL A 252 1.34 23.82 -13.12
N ARG A 253 0.95 24.92 -13.75
CA ARG A 253 1.65 26.20 -13.60
C ARG A 253 1.31 26.95 -12.32
N GLU A 254 0.02 27.12 -12.05
CA GLU A 254 -0.44 27.98 -10.96
C GLU A 254 -0.46 27.22 -9.63
N ARG A 255 -0.95 25.98 -9.62
CA ARG A 255 -1.10 25.21 -8.38
C ARG A 255 0.19 24.49 -7.97
N PHE A 256 0.97 24.00 -8.94
CA PHE A 256 2.23 23.28 -8.66
C PHE A 256 3.49 24.12 -8.83
N GLY A 257 3.39 25.32 -9.41
CA GLY A 257 4.52 26.26 -9.54
C GLY A 257 5.60 25.75 -10.48
N ILE A 258 5.20 25.08 -11.57
CA ILE A 258 6.11 24.51 -12.55
C ILE A 258 6.27 25.48 -13.72
N ASP A 259 7.49 25.96 -13.93
CA ASP A 259 7.79 26.99 -14.93
C ASP A 259 7.85 26.43 -16.35
N HIS A 260 8.57 25.32 -16.55
CA HIS A 260 8.73 24.64 -17.83
C HIS A 260 7.82 23.42 -17.90
N VAL A 261 6.82 23.44 -18.79
CA VAL A 261 5.82 22.38 -18.95
C VAL A 261 5.91 21.83 -20.36
N VAL A 262 6.16 20.53 -20.49
CA VAL A 262 6.01 19.79 -21.75
C VAL A 262 4.78 18.90 -21.63
N PHE A 263 3.75 19.17 -22.42
CA PHE A 263 2.52 18.39 -22.43
C PHE A 263 2.62 17.26 -23.45
N VAL A 264 2.53 16.00 -23.00
CA VAL A 264 2.46 14.85 -23.90
C VAL A 264 1.03 14.35 -23.99
N GLY A 265 0.45 14.35 -25.19
CA GLY A 265 -0.94 13.91 -25.38
C GLY A 265 -1.22 13.37 -26.77
N ASP A 266 -2.30 12.59 -26.87
CA ASP A 266 -2.71 12.00 -28.14
C ASP A 266 -3.08 13.09 -29.17
N ARG A 267 -2.96 12.71 -30.44
CA ARG A 267 -3.28 13.48 -31.63
C ARG A 267 -4.68 14.13 -31.62
N GLY A 268 -5.63 13.53 -30.90
CA GLY A 268 -6.98 14.06 -30.72
C GLY A 268 -7.06 15.25 -29.75
N MET A 269 -6.10 15.34 -28.81
CA MET A 269 -6.07 16.32 -27.73
C MET A 269 -5.40 17.63 -28.16
N ILE A 270 -4.35 17.53 -28.98
CA ILE A 270 -3.55 18.67 -29.43
C ILE A 270 -4.03 19.09 -30.82
N THR A 271 -5.00 20.00 -30.85
CA THR A 271 -5.40 20.70 -32.08
C THR A 271 -4.44 21.83 -32.41
N HIS A 272 -4.52 22.35 -33.63
CA HIS A 272 -3.77 23.55 -33.99
C HIS A 272 -4.06 24.71 -33.04
N ALA A 273 -5.34 24.93 -32.68
CA ALA A 273 -5.72 25.98 -31.73
C ALA A 273 -5.06 25.79 -30.36
N HIS A 274 -4.94 24.55 -29.87
CA HIS A 274 -4.29 24.26 -28.60
C HIS A 274 -2.78 24.33 -28.67
N ALA A 275 -2.18 23.83 -29.75
CA ALA A 275 -0.76 23.99 -30.00
C ALA A 275 -0.37 25.48 -30.00
N THR A 276 -1.15 26.33 -30.69
CA THR A 276 -0.95 27.78 -30.68
C THR A 276 -1.13 28.36 -29.28
N SER A 277 -2.22 28.03 -28.58
CA SER A 277 -2.48 28.55 -27.23
C SER A 277 -1.43 28.11 -26.20
N MET A 278 -0.96 26.86 -26.29
CA MET A 278 0.14 26.33 -25.48
C MET A 278 1.44 27.07 -25.79
N ALA A 279 1.77 27.26 -27.06
CA ALA A 279 2.96 28.01 -27.47
C ALA A 279 2.91 29.48 -27.02
N GLU A 280 1.76 30.14 -27.12
CA GLU A 280 1.54 31.52 -26.61
C GLU A 280 1.72 31.60 -25.10
N GLN A 281 1.35 30.54 -24.38
CA GLN A 281 1.59 30.42 -22.95
C GLN A 281 3.04 30.02 -22.65
N GLY A 282 3.87 29.62 -23.62
CA GLY A 282 5.22 29.10 -23.38
C GLY A 282 5.25 27.67 -22.85
N ILE A 283 4.26 26.86 -23.26
CA ILE A 283 4.11 25.45 -22.94
C ILE A 283 4.51 24.66 -24.18
N GLU A 284 5.44 23.75 -23.98
CA GLU A 284 5.88 22.83 -25.03
C GLU A 284 4.94 21.63 -25.08
N PHE A 285 4.88 20.94 -26.21
CA PHE A 285 4.04 19.76 -26.34
C PHE A 285 4.66 18.70 -27.24
N ILE A 286 4.30 17.45 -26.97
CA ILE A 286 4.62 16.28 -27.79
C ILE A 286 3.29 15.62 -28.18
N SER A 287 3.09 15.40 -29.48
CA SER A 287 1.93 14.70 -30.02
C SER A 287 2.29 13.84 -31.22
N ALA A 288 1.39 12.92 -31.57
CA ALA A 288 1.49 12.14 -32.80
C ALA A 288 0.96 12.93 -34.02
N LEU A 289 1.61 12.75 -35.16
CA LEU A 289 1.19 13.35 -36.43
C LEU A 289 -0.13 12.77 -36.93
N LYS A 290 -0.94 13.59 -37.61
CA LYS A 290 -2.14 13.13 -38.34
C LYS A 290 -1.76 12.50 -39.67
N ALA A 291 -2.57 11.54 -40.12
CA ALA A 291 -2.38 10.88 -41.39
C ALA A 291 -2.14 11.85 -42.58
N PRO A 292 -2.83 13.01 -42.70
CA PRO A 292 -2.50 14.00 -43.72
C PRO A 292 -1.11 14.64 -43.55
N GLN A 293 -0.67 14.89 -42.33
CA GLN A 293 0.66 15.45 -42.02
C GLN A 293 1.75 14.44 -42.34
N ILE A 294 1.54 13.16 -41.98
CA ILE A 294 2.44 12.05 -42.33
C ILE A 294 2.57 11.97 -43.87
N LYS A 295 1.43 11.95 -44.59
CA LYS A 295 1.43 11.93 -46.06
C LYS A 295 2.18 13.11 -46.67
N ALA A 296 2.03 14.31 -46.11
CA ALA A 296 2.74 15.50 -46.58
C ALA A 296 4.26 15.37 -46.39
N LEU A 297 4.71 14.89 -45.23
CA LEU A 297 6.14 14.67 -44.96
C LEU A 297 6.74 13.58 -45.86
N VAL A 298 6.00 12.50 -46.11
CA VAL A 298 6.41 11.45 -47.07
C VAL A 298 6.52 12.04 -48.48
N ALA A 299 5.54 12.83 -48.92
CA ALA A 299 5.56 13.46 -50.24
C ALA A 299 6.68 14.50 -50.40
N ALA A 300 7.04 15.20 -49.32
CA ALA A 300 8.14 16.16 -49.30
C ALA A 300 9.53 15.49 -49.21
N GLY A 301 9.60 14.19 -48.89
CA GLY A 301 10.85 13.47 -48.66
C GLY A 301 11.45 13.68 -47.27
N ASP A 302 10.72 14.37 -46.38
CA ASP A 302 11.14 14.67 -45.00
C ASP A 302 10.89 13.50 -44.03
N LEU A 303 10.14 12.48 -44.46
CA LEU A 303 9.88 11.25 -43.70
C LEU A 303 10.10 10.02 -44.57
N GLN A 304 11.13 9.24 -44.22
CA GLN A 304 11.40 7.95 -44.85
C GLN A 304 10.65 6.85 -44.09
N LEU A 305 9.65 6.25 -44.74
CA LEU A 305 8.95 5.07 -44.21
C LEU A 305 9.92 3.89 -44.15
N SER A 306 9.85 3.08 -43.09
CA SER A 306 10.67 1.88 -43.01
C SER A 306 10.22 0.87 -44.08
N LEU A 307 11.08 -0.11 -44.40
CA LEU A 307 10.77 -1.18 -45.36
C LEU A 307 9.55 -2.04 -44.95
N PHE A 308 9.01 -1.86 -43.74
CA PHE A 308 7.95 -2.68 -43.16
C PHE A 308 6.69 -1.88 -42.78
N ASP A 309 6.60 -0.59 -43.14
CA ASP A 309 5.40 0.25 -43.01
C ASP A 309 4.65 0.42 -44.34
#